data_AF-A0ABD2NHQ0-F1
#
_entry.id   AF-A0ABD2NHQ0-F1
#
_cell.length_a   1.000
_cell.length_b   1.000
_cell.length_c   1.000
_cell.angle_alpha   90.00
_cell.angle_beta   90.00
_cell.angle_gamma   90.00
#
_symmetry.space_group_name_H-M   'P 1'
#
loop_
_entity.id
_entity.type
_entity.pdbx_description
1 polymer ?
#
loop_
_entity_poly.entity_id
_entity_poly.type
_entity_poly.pdbx_seq_one_letter_code
_entity_poly.pdbx_strand_id
1 'polypeptide(L)' 'PPDIINDDTSGDLSVSEGENATLWCKATGHPEPRIAWRREDGQPILIRRPGKEISRSRLNLLHLKTT' A
#
# COMPACT_ATOMS: atom_id res chain seq x y z
N PRO A 1 5.71 -17.35 9.80
CA PRO A 1 4.68 -16.28 9.85
C PRO A 1 5.12 -15.14 8.93
N PRO A 2 4.19 -14.31 8.42
CA PRO A 2 4.55 -13.11 7.66
C PRO A 2 5.20 -12.07 8.58
N ASP A 3 6.20 -11.37 8.07
CA ASP A 3 6.91 -10.27 8.73
C ASP A 3 7.08 -9.10 7.75
N ILE A 4 6.83 -7.87 8.21
CA ILE A 4 6.88 -6.67 7.36
C ILE A 4 8.30 -6.10 7.43
N ILE A 5 8.91 -5.87 6.27
CA ILE A 5 10.24 -5.28 6.18
C ILE A 5 10.08 -3.76 6.21
N ASN A 6 10.31 -3.15 7.37
CA ASN A 6 10.13 -1.71 7.59
C ASN A 6 10.98 -0.84 6.67
N ASP A 7 12.25 -1.21 6.41
CA ASP A 7 13.16 -0.42 5.55
C ASP A 7 12.68 -0.31 4.08
N ASP A 8 11.85 -1.26 3.65
CA ASP A 8 11.30 -1.37 2.29
C ASP A 8 9.78 -1.06 2.24
N THR A 9 9.21 -0.56 3.34
CA THR A 9 7.79 -0.27 3.51
C THR A 9 7.59 1.22 3.83
N SER A 10 6.62 1.85 3.19
CA SER A 10 6.29 3.26 3.44
C SER A 10 5.77 3.45 4.87
N GLY A 11 6.27 4.48 5.55
CA GLY A 11 5.66 5.03 6.77
C GLY A 11 4.56 6.04 6.45
N ASP A 12 4.32 6.95 7.37
CA ASP A 12 3.31 8.00 7.21
C ASP A 12 3.70 8.98 6.08
N LEU A 13 2.74 9.23 5.18
CA LEU A 13 2.91 10.15 4.05
C LEU A 13 1.84 11.26 4.12
N SER A 14 2.29 12.52 4.07
CA SER A 14 1.43 13.68 3.91
C SER A 14 1.55 14.20 2.47
N VAL A 15 0.42 14.30 1.78
CA VAL A 15 0.34 14.70 0.36
C VAL A 15 -0.75 15.75 0.20
N SER A 16 -0.55 16.75 -0.66
CA SER A 16 -1.52 17.82 -0.86
C SER A 16 -2.80 17.29 -1.52
N GLU A 17 -3.93 17.93 -1.26
CA GLU A 17 -5.18 17.56 -1.93
C GLU A 17 -5.03 17.64 -3.46
N GLY A 18 -5.54 16.63 -4.16
CA GLY A 18 -5.44 16.53 -5.61
C GLY A 18 -4.12 15.97 -6.12
N GLU A 19 -3.09 15.83 -5.27
CA GLU A 19 -1.85 15.15 -5.62
C GLU A 19 -1.98 13.62 -5.47
N ASN A 20 -1.01 12.91 -6.05
CA ASN A 20 -0.95 11.45 -6.02
C ASN A 20 -0.03 10.99 -4.89
N ALA A 21 -0.45 9.97 -4.15
CA ALA A 21 0.39 9.29 -3.17
C ALA A 21 0.76 7.89 -3.67
N THR A 22 1.96 7.44 -3.33
CA THR A 22 2.43 6.08 -3.63
C THR A 22 2.89 5.42 -2.34
N LEU A 23 2.22 4.34 -1.95
CA LEU A 23 2.61 3.50 -0.83
C LEU A 23 3.33 2.24 -1.32
N TRP A 24 4.28 1.79 -0.52
CA TRP A 24 5.07 0.60 -0.76
C TRP A 24 5.03 -0.31 0.45
N CYS A 25 4.97 -1.62 0.21
CA CYS A 25 5.04 -2.60 1.28
C CYS A 25 5.86 -3.79 0.78
N LYS A 26 6.72 -4.31 1.66
CA LYS A 26 7.43 -5.56 1.45
C LYS A 26 7.29 -6.44 2.68
N ALA A 27 6.96 -7.69 2.47
CA ALA A 27 6.82 -8.68 3.53
C ALA A 27 7.58 -9.95 3.18
N THR A 28 8.15 -10.60 4.19
CA THR A 28 8.80 -11.91 4.09
C THR A 28 8.03 -12.92 4.93
N GLY A 29 8.20 -14.21 4.67
CA GLY A 29 7.48 -15.26 5.37
C GLY A 29 7.42 -16.53 4.56
N HIS A 30 7.17 -17.66 5.21
CA HIS A 30 7.04 -18.96 4.57
C HIS A 30 5.70 -19.59 4.96
N PRO A 31 4.81 -19.90 3.99
CA PRO A 31 4.93 -19.60 2.56
C PRO A 31 4.91 -18.09 2.26
N GLU A 32 5.27 -17.72 1.04
CA GLU A 32 5.36 -16.31 0.60
C GLU A 32 4.08 -15.51 0.95
N PRO A 33 4.20 -14.39 1.66
CA PRO A 33 3.04 -13.65 2.14
C PRO A 33 2.35 -12.90 1.01
N ARG A 34 1.01 -12.83 1.00
CA ARG A 34 0.24 -12.01 0.04
C ARG A 34 -0.10 -10.66 0.65
N ILE A 35 0.34 -9.58 0.00
CA ILE A 35 0.03 -8.21 0.44
C ILE A 35 -1.33 -7.75 -0.11
N ALA A 36 -2.15 -7.17 0.78
CA ALA A 36 -3.41 -6.52 0.43
C ALA A 36 -3.51 -5.16 1.14
N TRP A 37 -4.04 -4.17 0.43
CA TRP A 37 -4.22 -2.81 0.95
C TRP A 37 -5.67 -2.58 1.36
N ARG A 38 -5.86 -1.84 2.45
CA ARG A 38 -7.18 -1.38 2.92
C ARG A 38 -7.04 0.01 3.51
N ARG A 39 -8.10 0.82 3.42
CA ARG A 39 -8.18 2.06 4.22
C ARG A 39 -8.59 1.70 5.64
N GLU A 40 -8.12 2.47 6.60
CA GLU A 40 -8.50 2.31 8.00
C GLU A 40 -9.98 2.66 8.23
N ASP A 41 -10.50 3.66 7.51
CA ASP A 41 -11.90 4.11 7.56
C ASP A 41 -12.89 3.16 6.87
N GLY A 42 -12.42 2.04 6.32
CA GLY A 42 -13.24 1.06 5.62
C GLY A 42 -13.77 1.50 4.25
N GLN A 43 -13.42 2.71 3.78
CA GLN A 43 -13.83 3.20 2.48
C GLN A 43 -13.09 2.45 1.34
N PRO A 44 -13.69 2.35 0.14
CA PRO A 44 -13.06 1.68 -0.99
C PRO A 44 -11.77 2.39 -1.41
N ILE A 45 -10.72 1.61 -1.69
CA ILE A 45 -9.51 2.13 -2.34
C ILE A 45 -9.68 2.02 -3.85
N LEU A 46 -9.43 3.11 -4.56
CA LEU A 46 -9.31 3.11 -6.02
C LEU A 46 -7.96 2.52 -6.46
N ILE A 47 -7.81 1.19 -6.38
CA ILE A 47 -6.59 0.49 -6.78
C ILE A 47 -6.58 0.30 -8.31
N ARG A 48 -5.74 1.04 -9.05
CA ARG A 48 -5.70 0.95 -10.52
C ARG A 48 -4.96 -0.27 -11.10
N ARG A 49 -4.35 -1.12 -10.27
CA ARG A 49 -3.89 -2.50 -10.54
C ARG A 49 -2.96 -2.86 -9.38
N PRO A 50 -3.28 -3.86 -8.53
CA PRO A 50 -2.28 -4.39 -7.62
C PRO A 50 -1.16 -5.00 -8.46
N GLY A 51 0.09 -4.62 -8.19
CA GLY A 51 1.26 -5.28 -8.80
C GLY A 51 1.19 -6.79 -8.56
N LYS A 52 1.58 -7.60 -9.54
CA LYS A 52 1.50 -9.08 -9.52
C LYS A 52 2.51 -9.73 -8.55
N GLU A 53 3.16 -8.94 -7.71
CA GLU A 53 4.26 -9.36 -6.86
C GLU A 53 3.71 -9.69 -5.46
N ILE A 54 3.98 -10.91 -4.99
CA ILE A 54 3.28 -11.51 -3.85
C ILE A 54 3.78 -10.86 -2.54
N SER A 55 5.10 -10.75 -2.39
CA SER A 55 5.81 -10.18 -1.24
C SER A 55 6.19 -8.72 -1.33
N ARG A 56 5.95 -8.05 -2.47
CA ARG A 56 6.14 -6.60 -2.61
C ARG A 56 4.96 -5.99 -3.34
N SER A 57 4.42 -4.92 -2.81
CA SER A 57 3.25 -4.25 -3.39
C SER A 57 3.45 -2.75 -3.42
N ARG A 58 3.02 -2.14 -4.53
CA ARG A 58 2.91 -0.69 -4.69
C ARG A 58 1.44 -0.32 -4.84
N LEU A 59 0.98 0.64 -4.04
CA LEU A 59 -0.35 1.23 -4.15
C LEU A 59 -0.24 2.68 -4.56
N ASN A 60 -0.76 3.01 -5.75
CA ASN A 60 -0.91 4.39 -6.20
C ASN A 60 -2.32 4.87 -5.85
N LEU A 61 -2.39 5.90 -5.02
CA LEU A 61 -3.60 6.63 -4.69
C LEU A 61 -3.61 7.91 -5.53
N LEU A 62 -4.59 8.05 -6.42
CA LEU A 62 -4.68 9.20 -7.32
C LEU A 62 -5.69 10.21 -6.78
N HIS A 63 -5.37 11.50 -6.93
CA HIS A 63 -6.24 12.61 -6.55
C HIS A 63 -6.82 12.41 -5.15
N LEU A 64 -5.95 12.34 -4.14
CA LEU A 64 -6.41 12.22 -2.76
C LEU A 64 -7.36 13.39 -2.45
N LYS A 65 -8.62 13.05 -2.18
CA LYS A 65 -9.62 13.99 -1.67
C LYS A 65 -9.75 13.72 -0.19
N THR A 66 -9.34 14.67 0.64
CA THR A 66 -9.74 14.73 2.04
C THR A 66 -11.26 14.83 2.05
N THR A 67 -11.94 13.78 2.53
CA THR A 67 -13.39 13.80 2.76
C THR A 67 -13.71 14.69 3.95
#